data_AF-A0A538U8W8-F1
#
_entry.id   AF-A0A538U8W8-F1
#
_cell.length_a   1.000
_cell.length_b   1.000
_cell.length_c   1.000
_cell.angle_alpha   90.00
_cell.angle_beta   90.00
_cell.angle_gamma   90.00
#
_symmetry.space_group_name_H-M   'P 1'
#
loop_
_entity.id
_entity.type
_entity.pdbx_description
1 polymer ?
#
loop_
_entity_poly.entity_id
_entity_poly.type
_entity_poly.pdbx_seq_one_letter_code
_entity_poly.pdbx_strand_id
1 'polypeptide(L)'
;MTVAALWPAPASATHIVVRADSTGDVPTFQAGVECVLGIRCDPPPDTLLVGAGVYAEDVAFDMSGWGNGAIVCPSGPDLTRVRSISSGGGYSARCSIQGLGVDGAVNCSDSGSMLHWQGCRFLGDARSHGYVGSQQFSDCDFRARLDVAGAGTIERCSFVGARAALHLTIFGLTVRDCLFESCADTALFATPGDNALIELQRCTFRSVGRAIVVNPDPNYYRDGLRVMECRFEDVANEAIAYDSRSTWSLNWLEFEITRSRFTRCGAGVRVAGNQSRVDVTMVADTLEDTQGTALDAAARLNWKLDSLVVHRGHAGAIALHERNTMPPQVRSLTRSVIEDNAGDALTVEADPESAFARRRIEGNWIARNGGAGVAVGDGSIVSGNVVVGNAGSGLSLTSSLATADSVVLNTLVGNGGSGIVVQGPGSGMAPVVFVENNLSVENAALGIGIQGQVAGTARGNDAWRNHAGDLQGASAAVNLNADPLFCGAAGADYHVAGNSPCAPGGPDGPIGALGVGCDSLPVAAVPPSSEGALAIGRVSPNPLIGQGDVTIFFTLPTPQSATMDVLDAGGRRVASHDLATAGAGDHRLQLRIGDLPPGVYWLRVAQGGQSAASKVCVLP
;
A
#
# COMPACT_ATOMS: atom_id res chain seq x y z
N MET A 1 58.19 -33.55 -0.16
CA MET A 1 57.61 -34.25 -1.32
C MET A 1 57.80 -35.74 -1.13
N THR A 2 56.79 -36.39 -0.55
CA THR A 2 56.60 -37.84 -0.62
C THR A 2 55.38 -38.02 -1.50
N VAL A 3 55.57 -38.58 -2.68
CA VAL A 3 54.49 -38.94 -3.61
C VAL A 3 53.65 -39.99 -2.90
N ALA A 4 52.45 -39.63 -2.45
CA ALA A 4 51.47 -40.60 -1.97
C ALA A 4 51.15 -41.52 -3.15
N ALA A 5 51.29 -42.83 -2.96
CA ALA A 5 51.02 -43.82 -3.99
C ALA A 5 49.58 -43.66 -4.50
N LEU A 6 49.42 -43.49 -5.81
CA LEU A 6 48.12 -43.47 -6.50
C LEU A 6 47.42 -44.82 -6.26
N TRP A 7 46.14 -44.79 -5.89
CA TRP A 7 45.33 -46.01 -5.83
C TRP A 7 44.89 -46.34 -7.26
N PRO A 8 45.19 -47.55 -7.79
CA PRO A 8 44.60 -47.95 -9.06
C PRO A 8 43.10 -48.16 -8.82
N ALA A 9 42.28 -47.20 -9.28
CA ALA A 9 40.86 -47.43 -9.44
C ALA A 9 40.66 -48.69 -10.33
N PRO A 10 39.65 -49.53 -10.09
CA PRO A 10 39.35 -50.63 -11.00
C PRO A 10 39.17 -50.05 -12.41
N ALA A 11 39.91 -50.57 -13.41
CA ALA A 11 40.13 -49.97 -14.73
C ALA A 11 38.89 -49.79 -15.64
N SER A 12 37.68 -49.78 -15.08
CA SER A 12 36.40 -49.57 -15.77
C SER A 12 35.28 -48.99 -14.88
N ALA A 13 35.55 -48.67 -13.61
CA ALA A 13 34.50 -48.27 -12.68
C ALA A 13 34.16 -46.78 -12.82
N THR A 14 32.95 -46.46 -13.27
CA THR A 14 32.38 -45.10 -13.26
C THR A 14 32.04 -44.62 -11.84
N HIS A 15 32.07 -45.53 -10.86
CA HIS A 15 31.81 -45.25 -9.46
C HIS A 15 32.69 -46.07 -8.53
N ILE A 16 32.98 -45.54 -7.35
CA ILE A 16 33.63 -46.23 -6.23
C ILE A 16 32.73 -46.19 -4.99
N VAL A 17 32.86 -47.18 -4.11
CA VAL A 17 32.06 -47.30 -2.89
C VAL A 17 32.92 -47.07 -1.65
N VAL A 18 32.43 -46.28 -0.69
CA VAL A 18 33.01 -46.17 0.65
C VAL A 18 32.02 -46.67 1.70
N ARG A 19 32.49 -47.43 2.68
CA ARG A 19 31.69 -47.95 3.81
C ARG A 19 32.32 -47.55 5.13
N ALA A 20 31.49 -47.30 6.15
CA ALA A 20 31.95 -46.83 7.46
C ALA A 20 32.78 -47.86 8.24
N ASP A 21 32.68 -49.15 7.88
CA ASP A 21 33.49 -50.24 8.40
C ASP A 21 34.81 -50.45 7.61
N SER A 22 35.13 -49.53 6.70
CA SER A 22 36.30 -49.56 5.82
C SER A 22 36.36 -50.76 4.86
N THR A 23 35.25 -51.47 4.60
CA THR A 23 35.19 -52.56 3.61
C THR A 23 34.73 -52.08 2.21
N GLY A 24 34.92 -50.79 1.91
CA GLY A 24 34.67 -50.20 0.59
C GLY A 24 35.83 -50.41 -0.39
N ASP A 25 35.70 -49.84 -1.59
CA ASP A 25 36.80 -49.73 -2.57
C ASP A 25 37.90 -48.78 -2.09
N VAL A 26 37.52 -47.81 -1.25
CA VAL A 26 38.42 -46.87 -0.56
C VAL A 26 38.24 -46.97 0.96
N PRO A 27 39.31 -46.75 1.76
CA PRO A 27 39.29 -47.05 3.19
C PRO A 27 38.55 -45.99 4.04
N THR A 28 38.44 -44.76 3.53
CA THR A 28 37.89 -43.59 4.25
C THR A 28 37.09 -42.70 3.32
N PHE A 29 36.22 -41.86 3.88
CA PHE A 29 35.46 -40.91 3.08
C PHE A 29 36.41 -39.89 2.41
N GLN A 30 37.40 -39.36 3.14
CA GLN A 30 38.40 -38.45 2.56
C GLN A 30 39.06 -39.03 1.29
N ALA A 31 39.47 -40.31 1.32
CA ALA A 31 40.11 -40.96 0.18
C ALA A 31 39.16 -41.08 -1.03
N GLY A 32 37.87 -41.32 -0.79
CA GLY A 32 36.85 -41.35 -1.84
C GLY A 32 36.67 -39.98 -2.51
N VAL A 33 36.58 -38.91 -1.71
CA VAL A 33 36.47 -37.52 -2.21
C VAL A 33 37.67 -37.15 -3.08
N GLU A 34 38.89 -37.42 -2.60
CA GLU A 34 40.11 -37.14 -3.34
C GLU A 34 40.22 -37.96 -4.64
N CYS A 35 39.65 -39.17 -4.68
CA CYS A 35 39.60 -39.97 -5.90
C CYS A 35 38.66 -39.37 -6.94
N VAL A 36 37.43 -39.02 -6.57
CA VAL A 36 36.45 -38.40 -7.48
C VAL A 36 36.93 -37.03 -8.00
N LEU A 37 37.67 -36.27 -7.19
CA LEU A 37 38.25 -34.99 -7.59
C LEU A 37 39.56 -35.11 -8.39
N GLY A 38 40.02 -36.33 -8.70
CA GLY A 38 41.22 -36.57 -9.50
C GLY A 38 42.54 -36.26 -8.79
N ILE A 39 42.52 -36.22 -7.45
CA ILE A 39 43.71 -35.99 -6.62
C ILE A 39 44.46 -37.30 -6.35
N ARG A 40 43.74 -38.41 -6.12
CA ARG A 40 44.33 -39.73 -5.76
C ARG A 40 44.09 -40.86 -6.75
N CYS A 41 43.12 -40.73 -7.65
CA CYS A 41 42.76 -41.74 -8.63
C CYS A 41 42.97 -41.20 -10.05
N ASP A 42 43.53 -42.02 -10.93
CA ASP A 42 43.70 -41.75 -12.37
C ASP A 42 43.36 -43.01 -13.19
N PRO A 43 42.34 -42.98 -14.07
CA PRO A 43 41.38 -41.88 -14.24
C PRO A 43 40.49 -41.72 -12.98
N PRO A 44 40.01 -40.49 -12.68
CA PRO A 44 39.05 -40.28 -11.60
C PRO A 44 37.71 -40.96 -11.91
N PRO A 45 37.08 -41.64 -10.94
CA PRO A 45 35.69 -42.09 -11.09
C PRO A 45 34.71 -40.91 -11.05
N ASP A 46 33.59 -41.03 -11.75
CA ASP A 46 32.56 -39.97 -11.81
C ASP A 46 31.75 -39.88 -10.51
N THR A 47 31.62 -40.98 -9.75
CA THR A 47 30.74 -41.06 -8.58
C THR A 47 31.38 -41.77 -7.38
N LEU A 48 31.18 -41.22 -6.18
CA LEU A 48 31.39 -41.90 -4.89
C LEU A 48 30.05 -42.29 -4.29
N LEU A 49 29.80 -43.58 -4.17
CA LEU A 49 28.67 -44.13 -3.43
C LEU A 49 29.05 -44.29 -1.95
N VAL A 50 28.35 -43.59 -1.07
CA VAL A 50 28.60 -43.62 0.37
C VAL A 50 27.57 -44.53 1.04
N GLY A 51 28.05 -45.60 1.67
CA GLY A 51 27.21 -46.50 2.46
C GLY A 51 26.57 -45.82 3.67
N ALA A 52 25.56 -46.47 4.26
CA ALA A 52 25.04 -46.05 5.56
C ALA A 52 26.14 -46.15 6.62
N GLY A 53 26.22 -45.16 7.51
CA GLY A 53 27.16 -45.13 8.62
C GLY A 53 27.50 -43.72 9.07
N VAL A 54 28.19 -43.64 10.21
CA VAL A 54 28.76 -42.40 10.74
C VAL A 54 30.26 -42.41 10.44
N TYR A 55 30.67 -41.51 9.56
CA TYR A 55 32.05 -41.29 9.18
C TYR A 55 32.64 -40.22 10.10
N ALA A 56 33.37 -40.65 11.12
CA ALA A 56 33.97 -39.77 12.13
C ALA A 56 35.22 -39.02 11.61
N GLU A 57 35.08 -38.40 10.43
CA GLU A 57 36.13 -37.73 9.66
C GLU A 57 35.78 -36.25 9.46
N ASP A 58 36.79 -35.39 9.51
CA ASP A 58 36.71 -34.04 8.99
C ASP A 58 37.20 -34.09 7.54
N VAL A 59 36.29 -33.92 6.58
CA VAL A 59 36.54 -34.15 5.15
C VAL A 59 36.85 -32.83 4.45
N ALA A 60 37.98 -32.77 3.77
CA ALA A 60 38.42 -31.60 3.01
C ALA A 60 38.30 -31.86 1.49
N PHE A 61 37.53 -31.01 0.83
CA PHE A 61 37.39 -30.97 -0.62
C PHE A 61 38.47 -30.05 -1.18
N ASP A 62 39.54 -30.65 -1.71
CA ASP A 62 40.53 -29.93 -2.51
C ASP A 62 39.99 -29.76 -3.93
N MET A 63 39.48 -28.56 -4.21
CA MET A 63 38.84 -28.23 -5.48
C MET A 63 39.85 -27.72 -6.53
N SER A 64 41.16 -27.88 -6.30
CA SER A 64 42.22 -27.56 -7.27
C SER A 64 42.35 -28.57 -8.41
N GLY A 65 41.74 -29.75 -8.27
CA GLY A 65 41.69 -30.79 -9.30
C GLY A 65 40.88 -30.39 -10.55
N TRP A 66 40.98 -31.23 -11.59
CA TRP A 66 40.26 -31.07 -12.86
C TRP A 66 39.20 -32.17 -12.97
N GLY A 67 38.03 -31.97 -12.34
CA GLY A 67 36.99 -33.00 -12.32
C GLY A 67 35.58 -32.49 -12.00
N ASN A 68 34.58 -33.14 -12.61
CA ASN A 68 33.19 -33.10 -12.18
C ASN A 68 32.91 -34.41 -11.45
N GLY A 69 32.37 -34.32 -10.24
CA GLY A 69 32.16 -35.51 -9.39
C GLY A 69 30.83 -35.51 -8.69
N ALA A 70 30.27 -36.70 -8.45
CA ALA A 70 29.07 -36.86 -7.64
C ALA A 70 29.36 -37.67 -6.38
N ILE A 71 28.91 -37.21 -5.23
CA ILE A 71 28.88 -37.97 -3.98
C ILE A 71 27.43 -38.28 -3.70
N VAL A 72 27.09 -39.57 -3.68
CA VAL A 72 25.71 -40.02 -3.52
C VAL A 72 25.62 -40.89 -2.29
N CYS A 73 24.75 -40.49 -1.36
CA CYS A 73 24.45 -41.20 -0.12
C CYS A 73 23.02 -41.77 -0.22
N PRO A 74 22.83 -43.01 -0.75
CA PRO A 74 21.50 -43.52 -1.07
C PRO A 74 20.60 -43.75 0.14
N SER A 75 21.22 -43.90 1.33
CA SER A 75 20.50 -44.12 2.59
C SER A 75 19.96 -42.83 3.21
N GLY A 76 20.29 -41.68 2.63
CA GLY A 76 19.82 -40.37 3.07
C GLY A 76 20.57 -39.81 4.29
N PRO A 77 20.30 -38.54 4.62
CA PRO A 77 21.13 -37.75 5.52
C PRO A 77 21.03 -38.17 6.99
N ASP A 78 20.02 -38.96 7.34
CA ASP A 78 19.85 -39.53 8.69
C ASP A 78 20.74 -40.76 8.93
N LEU A 79 21.04 -41.51 7.88
CA LEU A 79 21.77 -42.77 7.96
C LEU A 79 23.21 -42.66 7.48
N THR A 80 23.53 -41.65 6.67
CA THR A 80 24.89 -41.37 6.19
C THR A 80 25.33 -40.02 6.71
N ARG A 81 26.22 -40.00 7.71
CA ARG A 81 26.65 -38.78 8.40
C ARG A 81 28.17 -38.64 8.44
N VAL A 82 28.66 -37.41 8.33
CA VAL A 82 30.08 -37.05 8.48
C VAL A 82 30.27 -35.99 9.56
N ARG A 83 31.46 -35.92 10.17
CA ARG A 83 31.72 -34.94 11.24
C ARG A 83 31.71 -33.52 10.70
N SER A 84 32.61 -33.15 9.81
CA SER A 84 32.67 -31.78 9.28
C SER A 84 33.13 -31.79 7.83
N ILE A 85 32.80 -30.74 7.10
CA ILE A 85 33.28 -30.54 5.73
C ILE A 85 33.99 -29.19 5.61
N SER A 86 35.11 -29.17 4.90
CA SER A 86 35.71 -27.94 4.39
C SER A 86 35.96 -28.03 2.90
N SER A 87 35.97 -26.89 2.21
CA SER A 87 36.35 -26.84 0.80
C SER A 87 37.20 -25.62 0.49
N GLY A 88 38.17 -25.79 -0.40
CA GLY A 88 39.02 -24.71 -0.89
C GLY A 88 39.90 -25.14 -2.06
N GLY A 89 40.63 -24.17 -2.63
CA GLY A 89 41.48 -24.36 -3.81
C GLY A 89 40.70 -24.38 -5.12
N GLY A 90 41.25 -23.80 -6.19
CA GLY A 90 40.69 -23.92 -7.55
C GLY A 90 39.48 -23.02 -7.91
N TYR A 91 39.15 -23.02 -9.20
CA TYR A 91 38.06 -22.23 -9.80
C TYR A 91 37.19 -23.03 -10.78
N SER A 92 37.48 -24.33 -10.97
CA SER A 92 36.99 -25.08 -12.13
C SER A 92 36.25 -26.36 -11.76
N ALA A 93 36.58 -26.98 -10.61
CA ALA A 93 35.94 -28.22 -10.17
C ALA A 93 34.48 -27.98 -9.74
N ARG A 94 33.62 -28.95 -10.04
CA ARG A 94 32.22 -28.98 -9.60
C ARG A 94 31.91 -30.32 -8.95
N CYS A 95 31.26 -30.30 -7.81
CA CYS A 95 30.86 -31.54 -7.15
C CYS A 95 29.43 -31.45 -6.62
N SER A 96 28.60 -32.44 -6.95
CA SER A 96 27.29 -32.61 -6.33
C SER A 96 27.39 -33.54 -5.13
N ILE A 97 26.66 -33.21 -4.06
CA ILE A 97 26.61 -33.99 -2.83
C ILE A 97 25.14 -34.25 -2.53
N GLN A 98 24.75 -35.52 -2.55
CA GLN A 98 23.36 -35.94 -2.40
C GLN A 98 23.16 -36.79 -1.15
N GLY A 99 22.19 -36.42 -0.31
CA GLY A 99 21.71 -37.25 0.79
C GLY A 99 22.65 -37.34 1.99
N LEU A 100 23.55 -36.37 2.19
CA LEU A 100 24.56 -36.41 3.25
C LEU A 100 24.11 -35.64 4.49
N GLY A 101 24.28 -36.22 5.68
CA GLY A 101 24.20 -35.51 6.96
C GLY A 101 25.56 -34.98 7.39
N VAL A 102 25.63 -33.74 7.85
CA VAL A 102 26.84 -33.15 8.45
C VAL A 102 26.55 -32.76 9.89
N ASP A 103 27.25 -33.40 10.82
CA ASP A 103 27.01 -33.22 12.27
C ASP A 103 27.62 -31.91 12.80
N GLY A 104 28.79 -31.54 12.29
CA GLY A 104 29.58 -30.38 12.65
C GLY A 104 29.52 -29.29 11.57
N ALA A 105 30.60 -28.52 11.44
CA ALA A 105 30.61 -27.35 10.58
C ALA A 105 30.85 -27.69 9.09
N VAL A 106 30.24 -26.91 8.20
CA VAL A 106 30.60 -26.82 6.79
C VAL A 106 31.26 -25.48 6.55
N ASN A 107 32.55 -25.46 6.20
CA ASN A 107 33.30 -24.23 5.96
C ASN A 107 33.87 -24.22 4.55
N CYS A 108 33.26 -23.42 3.69
CA CYS A 108 33.64 -23.33 2.30
C CYS A 108 34.21 -21.95 2.02
N SER A 109 35.50 -21.92 1.66
CA SER A 109 36.26 -20.71 1.37
C SER A 109 36.06 -20.21 -0.07
N ASP A 110 36.59 -19.01 -0.35
CA ASP A 110 36.58 -18.27 -1.63
C ASP A 110 37.23 -19.03 -2.81
N SER A 111 36.72 -20.20 -3.18
CA SER A 111 37.01 -20.85 -4.45
C SER A 111 35.87 -20.57 -5.43
N GLY A 112 36.19 -20.32 -6.71
CA GLY A 112 35.15 -20.23 -7.76
C GLY A 112 34.49 -21.58 -8.09
N SER A 113 34.86 -22.63 -7.35
CA SER A 113 34.37 -23.99 -7.50
C SER A 113 33.08 -24.22 -6.73
N MET A 114 32.07 -24.75 -7.41
CA MET A 114 30.72 -24.90 -6.87
C MET A 114 30.51 -26.30 -6.28
N LEU A 115 30.15 -26.35 -5.00
CA LEU A 115 29.46 -27.51 -4.43
C LEU A 115 27.95 -27.31 -4.58
N HIS A 116 27.27 -28.36 -5.04
CA HIS A 116 25.82 -28.41 -5.11
C HIS A 116 25.30 -29.46 -4.13
N TRP A 117 24.62 -29.02 -3.09
CA TRP A 117 24.02 -29.87 -2.07
C TRP A 117 22.57 -30.18 -2.40
N GLN A 118 22.22 -31.47 -2.36
CA GLN A 118 20.88 -31.95 -2.68
C GLN A 118 20.37 -32.94 -1.62
N GLY A 119 19.25 -32.67 -0.97
CA GLY A 119 18.70 -33.62 0.00
C GLY A 119 19.58 -33.82 1.24
N CYS A 120 20.43 -32.84 1.58
CA CYS A 120 21.40 -32.92 2.66
C CYS A 120 20.85 -32.34 3.97
N ARG A 121 21.40 -32.75 5.12
CA ARG A 121 21.05 -32.19 6.43
C ARG A 121 22.26 -31.63 7.14
N PHE A 122 22.12 -30.42 7.68
CA PHE A 122 23.18 -29.72 8.40
C PHE A 122 22.76 -29.53 9.87
N LEU A 123 23.48 -30.19 10.79
CA LEU A 123 23.28 -30.04 12.23
C LEU A 123 24.21 -28.98 12.85
N GLY A 124 25.36 -28.73 12.23
CA GLY A 124 26.24 -27.61 12.57
C GLY A 124 26.16 -26.46 11.56
N ASP A 125 26.86 -25.37 11.87
CA ASP A 125 26.87 -24.17 11.04
C ASP A 125 27.41 -24.47 9.63
N ALA A 126 26.70 -24.00 8.60
CA ALA A 126 27.13 -24.05 7.21
C ALA A 126 27.48 -22.65 6.72
N ARG A 127 28.71 -22.48 6.25
CA ARG A 127 29.24 -21.23 5.71
C ARG A 127 29.72 -21.44 4.29
N SER A 128 29.19 -20.65 3.36
CA SER A 128 29.54 -20.63 1.94
C SER A 128 29.86 -19.20 1.54
N HIS A 129 31.12 -18.80 1.62
CA HIS A 129 31.57 -17.49 1.18
C HIS A 129 32.31 -17.64 -0.15
N GLY A 130 31.81 -16.96 -1.19
CA GLY A 130 32.41 -17.01 -2.52
C GLY A 130 32.22 -15.70 -3.29
N TYR A 131 33.30 -15.20 -3.88
CA TYR A 131 33.32 -13.91 -4.58
C TYR A 131 32.53 -13.90 -5.90
N VAL A 132 32.47 -15.05 -6.61
CA VAL A 132 31.93 -15.14 -7.98
C VAL A 132 30.78 -16.15 -8.13
N GLY A 133 30.47 -16.89 -7.06
CA GLY A 133 29.39 -17.89 -7.02
C GLY A 133 29.36 -18.55 -5.65
N SER A 134 28.19 -18.55 -5.01
CA SER A 134 27.98 -19.30 -3.77
C SER A 134 27.66 -20.75 -4.09
N GLN A 135 27.75 -21.59 -3.07
CA GLN A 135 27.22 -22.94 -3.15
C GLN A 135 25.71 -22.93 -3.39
N GLN A 136 25.25 -24.00 -4.03
CA GLN A 136 23.84 -24.21 -4.32
C GLN A 136 23.25 -25.21 -3.35
N PHE A 137 22.06 -24.92 -2.85
CA PHE A 137 21.35 -25.78 -1.92
C PHE A 137 19.96 -26.07 -2.47
N SER A 138 19.65 -27.36 -2.57
CA SER A 138 18.35 -27.85 -3.05
C SER A 138 17.84 -28.93 -2.11
N ASP A 139 16.57 -28.84 -1.70
CA ASP A 139 15.93 -29.88 -0.89
C ASP A 139 16.69 -30.17 0.43
N CYS A 140 17.37 -29.18 1.00
CA CYS A 140 18.23 -29.35 2.18
C CYS A 140 17.55 -28.96 3.49
N ASP A 141 17.93 -29.61 4.59
CA ASP A 141 17.48 -29.34 5.96
C ASP A 141 18.58 -28.65 6.78
N PHE A 142 18.30 -27.47 7.32
CA PHE A 142 19.20 -26.75 8.23
C PHE A 142 18.62 -26.74 9.65
N ARG A 143 19.41 -27.25 10.60
CA ARG A 143 19.12 -27.23 12.05
C ARG A 143 20.02 -26.27 12.82
N ALA A 144 21.00 -25.68 12.16
CA ALA A 144 21.90 -24.65 12.65
C ALA A 144 22.02 -23.50 11.63
N ARG A 145 22.99 -22.59 11.79
CA ARG A 145 23.09 -21.40 10.95
C ARG A 145 23.48 -21.74 9.52
N LEU A 146 22.83 -21.13 8.54
CA LEU A 146 23.35 -20.96 7.18
C LEU A 146 23.89 -19.53 7.02
N ASP A 147 25.11 -19.40 6.52
CA ASP A 147 25.75 -18.12 6.17
C ASP A 147 26.25 -18.22 4.72
N VAL A 148 25.59 -17.48 3.82
CA VAL A 148 25.93 -17.47 2.40
C VAL A 148 26.37 -16.07 2.03
N ALA A 149 27.57 -15.96 1.47
CA ALA A 149 28.06 -14.75 0.83
C ALA A 149 28.34 -15.02 -0.65
N GLY A 150 27.76 -14.22 -1.54
CA GLY A 150 27.88 -14.38 -2.98
C GLY A 150 26.54 -14.47 -3.70
N ALA A 151 26.49 -15.30 -4.74
CA ALA A 151 25.36 -15.38 -5.67
C ALA A 151 24.99 -16.81 -6.03
N GLY A 152 23.70 -17.07 -6.24
CA GLY A 152 23.24 -18.43 -6.54
C GLY A 152 21.78 -18.65 -6.21
N THR A 153 21.45 -19.89 -5.87
CA THR A 153 20.07 -20.28 -5.57
C THR A 153 20.03 -21.20 -4.35
N ILE A 154 19.06 -20.91 -3.47
CA ILE A 154 18.63 -21.79 -2.38
C ILE A 154 17.19 -22.15 -2.69
N GLU A 155 16.90 -23.44 -2.88
CA GLU A 155 15.58 -23.89 -3.28
C GLU A 155 15.05 -25.06 -2.46
N ARG A 156 13.75 -25.03 -2.14
CA ARG A 156 13.06 -26.13 -1.44
C ARG A 156 13.74 -26.55 -0.13
N CYS A 157 14.42 -25.62 0.53
CA CYS A 157 15.14 -25.89 1.78
C CYS A 157 14.26 -25.61 3.01
N SER A 158 14.54 -26.31 4.10
CA SER A 158 13.88 -26.12 5.41
C SER A 158 14.87 -25.63 6.46
N PHE A 159 14.48 -24.61 7.21
CA PHE A 159 15.23 -24.01 8.31
C PHE A 159 14.38 -24.11 9.58
N VAL A 160 14.69 -25.04 10.47
CA VAL A 160 13.86 -25.31 11.67
C VAL A 160 14.66 -25.05 12.94
N GLY A 161 14.25 -24.05 13.72
CA GLY A 161 15.05 -23.54 14.86
C GLY A 161 16.38 -22.91 14.43
N ALA A 162 16.57 -22.77 13.12
CA ALA A 162 17.77 -22.29 12.47
C ALA A 162 17.61 -20.84 12.02
N ARG A 163 18.74 -20.18 11.79
CA ARG A 163 18.81 -18.84 11.19
C ARG A 163 19.59 -18.88 9.89
N ALA A 164 19.20 -18.05 8.94
CA ALA A 164 19.96 -17.79 7.71
C ALA A 164 20.51 -16.37 7.72
N ALA A 165 21.73 -16.20 7.21
CA ALA A 165 22.34 -14.92 6.91
C ALA A 165 22.78 -14.94 5.46
N LEU A 166 22.24 -14.02 4.67
CA LEU A 166 22.49 -13.90 3.24
C LEU A 166 23.17 -12.56 2.98
N HIS A 167 24.40 -12.63 2.50
CA HIS A 167 25.27 -11.50 2.21
C HIS A 167 25.51 -11.44 0.71
N LEU A 168 24.84 -10.53 0.02
CA LEU A 168 25.02 -10.33 -1.40
C LEU A 168 26.32 -9.56 -1.66
N THR A 169 27.07 -9.97 -2.68
CA THR A 169 28.30 -9.26 -3.08
C THR A 169 28.08 -8.41 -4.34
N ILE A 170 27.92 -9.04 -5.50
CA ILE A 170 27.84 -8.36 -6.81
C ILE A 170 26.87 -9.02 -7.82
N PHE A 171 26.41 -10.25 -7.54
CA PHE A 171 25.45 -10.95 -8.40
C PHE A 171 24.27 -11.43 -7.55
N GLY A 172 23.07 -11.54 -8.15
CA GLY A 172 21.82 -11.83 -7.45
C GLY A 172 21.79 -13.18 -6.72
N LEU A 173 20.99 -13.23 -5.65
CA LEU A 173 20.75 -14.43 -4.85
C LEU A 173 19.23 -14.66 -4.76
N THR A 174 18.79 -15.82 -5.24
CA THR A 174 17.38 -16.20 -5.21
C THR A 174 17.14 -17.30 -4.19
N VAL A 175 16.20 -17.07 -3.28
CA VAL A 175 15.68 -18.06 -2.34
C VAL A 175 14.26 -18.39 -2.77
N ARG A 176 13.97 -19.65 -3.09
CA ARG A 176 12.64 -20.05 -3.56
C ARG A 176 12.10 -21.28 -2.88
N ASP A 177 10.79 -21.29 -2.66
CA ASP A 177 10.05 -22.46 -2.14
C ASP A 177 10.61 -22.96 -0.80
N CYS A 178 11.18 -22.08 0.02
CA CYS A 178 11.83 -22.43 1.30
C CYS A 178 10.90 -22.23 2.51
N LEU A 179 11.11 -23.01 3.56
CA LEU A 179 10.41 -22.90 4.84
C LEU A 179 11.37 -22.44 5.95
N PHE A 180 11.00 -21.38 6.67
CA PHE A 180 11.67 -20.92 7.89
C PHE A 180 10.70 -21.05 9.06
N GLU A 181 11.03 -21.87 10.05
CA GLU A 181 10.09 -22.22 11.12
C GLU A 181 10.75 -22.27 12.50
N SER A 182 10.02 -21.85 13.53
CA SER A 182 10.41 -21.99 14.95
C SER A 182 11.72 -21.31 15.33
N CYS A 183 12.09 -20.22 14.65
CA CYS A 183 13.26 -19.40 14.99
C CYS A 183 12.86 -18.31 16.00
N ALA A 184 13.31 -18.43 17.25
CA ALA A 184 12.88 -17.53 18.32
C ALA A 184 13.29 -16.05 18.14
N ASP A 185 14.36 -15.80 17.37
CA ASP A 185 14.85 -14.46 17.05
C ASP A 185 14.58 -14.15 15.56
N THR A 186 15.61 -13.87 14.78
CA THR A 186 15.48 -13.48 13.38
C THR A 186 15.77 -14.67 12.48
N ALA A 187 14.79 -15.03 11.63
CA ALA A 187 14.91 -16.17 10.73
C ALA A 187 15.89 -15.90 9.58
N LEU A 188 15.85 -14.70 9.00
CA LEU A 188 16.69 -14.31 7.88
C LEU A 188 17.28 -12.91 8.06
N PHE A 189 18.60 -12.80 8.02
CA PHE A 189 19.30 -11.55 7.78
C PHE A 189 19.63 -11.41 6.29
N ALA A 190 19.18 -10.33 5.67
CA ALA A 190 19.49 -10.00 4.29
C ALA A 190 20.41 -8.78 4.26
N THR A 191 21.61 -8.92 3.71
CA THR A 191 22.53 -7.83 3.42
C THR A 191 22.64 -7.72 1.91
N PRO A 192 21.83 -6.86 1.27
CA PRO A 192 21.96 -6.56 -0.16
C PRO A 192 23.33 -5.95 -0.49
N GLY A 193 23.76 -6.03 -1.76
CA GLY A 193 25.08 -5.58 -2.20
C GLY A 193 25.16 -5.24 -3.69
N ASP A 194 26.13 -4.39 -4.05
CA ASP A 194 26.19 -3.54 -5.25
C ASP A 194 25.35 -3.96 -6.46
N ASN A 195 24.21 -3.27 -6.65
CA ASN A 195 23.36 -3.32 -7.85
C ASN A 195 22.64 -4.66 -8.06
N ALA A 196 22.41 -5.43 -7.00
CA ALA A 196 21.71 -6.70 -7.09
C ALA A 196 20.67 -6.88 -5.96
N LEU A 197 19.54 -7.49 -6.28
CA LEU A 197 18.48 -7.77 -5.31
C LEU A 197 18.67 -9.16 -4.70
N ILE A 198 18.40 -9.27 -3.40
CA ILE A 198 18.06 -10.56 -2.81
C ILE A 198 16.59 -10.82 -3.14
N GLU A 199 16.30 -11.92 -3.82
CA GLU A 199 14.95 -12.29 -4.21
C GLU A 199 14.43 -13.47 -3.39
N LEU A 200 13.25 -13.32 -2.81
CA LEU A 200 12.51 -14.39 -2.15
C LEU A 200 11.23 -14.69 -2.91
N GLN A 201 11.00 -15.95 -3.24
CA GLN A 201 9.85 -16.40 -4.02
C GLN A 201 9.17 -17.60 -3.38
N ARG A 202 7.87 -17.50 -3.07
CA ARG A 202 7.09 -18.62 -2.49
C ARG A 202 7.68 -19.19 -1.20
N CYS A 203 8.42 -18.39 -0.45
CA CYS A 203 8.95 -18.77 0.85
C CYS A 203 7.90 -18.59 1.95
N THR A 204 7.94 -19.46 2.96
CA THR A 204 7.07 -19.37 4.15
C THR A 204 7.93 -19.13 5.40
N PHE A 205 7.54 -18.14 6.20
CA PHE A 205 8.08 -17.86 7.51
C PHE A 205 6.99 -18.10 8.55
N ARG A 206 7.19 -19.04 9.47
CA ARG A 206 6.17 -19.45 10.43
C ARG A 206 6.69 -19.51 11.86
N SER A 207 5.96 -18.92 12.80
CA SER A 207 6.28 -18.99 14.23
C SER A 207 7.72 -18.55 14.50
N VAL A 208 8.10 -17.39 13.97
CA VAL A 208 9.45 -16.81 14.09
C VAL A 208 9.39 -15.48 14.85
N GLY A 209 10.50 -15.06 15.48
CA GLY A 209 10.58 -13.78 16.19
C GLY A 209 10.49 -12.59 15.23
N ARG A 210 11.36 -12.56 14.22
CA ARG A 210 11.35 -11.65 13.07
C ARG A 210 11.61 -12.47 11.81
N ALA A 211 10.91 -12.20 10.71
CA ALA A 211 11.09 -13.02 9.52
C ALA A 211 12.32 -12.60 8.72
N ILE A 212 12.37 -11.33 8.28
CA ILE A 212 13.46 -10.78 7.49
C ILE A 212 13.93 -9.46 8.11
N VAL A 213 15.22 -9.37 8.39
CA VAL A 213 15.88 -8.12 8.77
C VAL A 213 16.85 -7.72 7.67
N VAL A 214 16.63 -6.56 7.06
CA VAL A 214 17.47 -6.02 6.00
C VAL A 214 18.54 -5.11 6.61
N ASN A 215 19.80 -5.47 6.41
CA ASN A 215 20.99 -4.79 6.90
C ASN A 215 21.91 -4.43 5.72
N PRO A 216 21.64 -3.33 5.00
CA PRO A 216 22.47 -2.90 3.88
C PRO A 216 23.87 -2.48 4.35
N ASP A 217 24.87 -2.77 3.52
CA ASP A 217 26.24 -2.32 3.73
C ASP A 217 26.41 -0.88 3.17
N PRO A 218 26.97 0.05 3.95
CA PRO A 218 27.13 1.45 3.52
C PRO A 218 28.07 1.66 2.31
N ASN A 219 28.83 0.65 1.91
CA ASN A 219 29.76 0.76 0.76
C ASN A 219 29.07 0.57 -0.60
N TYR A 220 27.81 0.13 -0.65
CA TYR A 220 27.11 -0.20 -1.90
C TYR A 220 26.08 0.85 -2.33
N TYR A 221 25.88 1.00 -3.65
CA TYR A 221 25.24 2.18 -4.26
C TYR A 221 23.73 2.09 -4.52
N ARG A 222 23.18 0.91 -4.83
CA ARG A 222 21.75 0.69 -5.11
C ARG A 222 21.41 -0.75 -4.86
N ASP A 223 20.45 -1.00 -3.98
CA ASP A 223 20.16 -2.37 -3.59
C ASP A 223 18.76 -2.51 -3.02
N GLY A 224 18.35 -3.75 -2.73
CA GLY A 224 17.02 -3.98 -2.24
C GLY A 224 16.67 -5.42 -1.94
N LEU A 225 15.42 -5.60 -1.56
CA LEU A 225 14.79 -6.88 -1.27
C LEU A 225 13.56 -7.01 -2.17
N ARG A 226 13.48 -8.12 -2.89
CA ARG A 226 12.27 -8.51 -3.62
C ARG A 226 11.63 -9.71 -2.95
N VAL A 227 10.34 -9.61 -2.62
CA VAL A 227 9.54 -10.64 -1.94
C VAL A 227 8.29 -10.91 -2.77
N MET A 228 8.14 -12.13 -3.26
CA MET A 228 7.08 -12.50 -4.20
C MET A 228 6.37 -13.75 -3.72
N GLU A 229 5.04 -13.69 -3.61
CA GLU A 229 4.21 -14.86 -3.26
C GLU A 229 4.61 -15.51 -1.92
N CYS A 230 5.20 -14.74 -1.00
CA CYS A 230 5.65 -15.24 0.29
C CYS A 230 4.53 -15.24 1.33
N ARG A 231 4.70 -16.07 2.35
CA ARG A 231 3.79 -16.14 3.50
C ARG A 231 4.55 -15.86 4.80
N PHE A 232 3.97 -15.00 5.63
CA PHE A 232 4.45 -14.66 6.95
C PHE A 232 3.34 -14.97 7.94
N GLU A 233 3.53 -15.99 8.77
CA GLU A 233 2.52 -16.59 9.63
C GLU A 233 3.02 -16.58 11.07
N ASP A 234 2.27 -15.97 11.99
CA ASP A 234 2.59 -15.98 13.44
C ASP A 234 4.00 -15.42 13.74
N VAL A 235 4.34 -14.30 13.10
CA VAL A 235 5.61 -13.59 13.34
C VAL A 235 5.45 -12.70 14.58
N ALA A 236 6.26 -12.93 15.61
CA ALA A 236 6.07 -12.26 16.90
C ALA A 236 6.25 -10.73 16.82
N ASN A 237 7.19 -10.26 16.00
CA ASN A 237 7.48 -8.84 15.79
C ASN A 237 7.23 -8.47 14.32
N GLU A 238 8.17 -7.79 13.66
CA GLU A 238 8.02 -7.39 12.27
C GLU A 238 8.36 -8.55 11.32
N ALA A 239 7.50 -8.77 10.31
CA ALA A 239 7.80 -9.73 9.25
C ALA A 239 8.94 -9.23 8.37
N ILE A 240 8.91 -8.00 7.90
CA ILE A 240 10.05 -7.38 7.20
C ILE A 240 10.44 -6.11 7.94
N ALA A 241 11.70 -6.04 8.35
CA ALA A 241 12.25 -4.88 9.04
C ALA A 241 13.50 -4.32 8.38
N TYR A 242 13.55 -3.00 8.29
CA TYR A 242 14.76 -2.23 8.03
C TYR A 242 14.93 -1.16 9.10
N ASP A 243 16.12 -1.14 9.71
CA ASP A 243 16.50 -0.15 10.71
C ASP A 243 17.90 0.37 10.36
N SER A 244 17.97 1.62 9.91
CA SER A 244 19.25 2.24 9.56
C SER A 244 20.06 2.52 10.82
N ARG A 245 20.89 1.56 11.25
CA ARG A 245 21.94 1.80 12.25
C ARG A 245 23.13 2.58 11.67
N SER A 246 23.18 2.73 10.35
CA SER A 246 24.25 3.44 9.65
C SER A 246 24.07 4.96 9.76
N THR A 247 25.14 5.65 10.14
CA THR A 247 25.25 7.11 10.04
C THR A 247 25.65 7.57 8.63
N TRP A 248 25.86 6.63 7.71
CA TRP A 248 26.28 6.89 6.34
C TRP A 248 25.04 6.89 5.44
N SER A 249 24.96 7.86 4.52
CA SER A 249 23.86 7.94 3.57
C SER A 249 23.96 6.80 2.54
N LEU A 250 23.09 5.79 2.63
CA LEU A 250 22.85 4.94 1.48
C LEU A 250 22.17 5.77 0.40
N ASN A 251 22.61 5.61 -0.85
CA ASN A 251 22.05 6.38 -1.93
C ASN A 251 20.61 5.95 -2.28
N TRP A 252 20.28 4.64 -2.21
CA TRP A 252 18.95 4.11 -2.51
C TRP A 252 18.76 2.63 -2.08
N LEU A 253 17.68 2.34 -1.35
CA LEU A 253 17.20 1.00 -1.01
C LEU A 253 15.78 0.76 -1.57
N GLU A 254 15.56 -0.36 -2.25
CA GLU A 254 14.28 -0.75 -2.86
C GLU A 254 13.66 -1.96 -2.13
N PHE A 255 12.39 -1.85 -1.75
CA PHE A 255 11.57 -2.95 -1.27
C PHE A 255 10.47 -3.20 -2.28
N GLU A 256 10.50 -4.36 -2.93
CA GLU A 256 9.44 -4.79 -3.85
C GLU A 256 8.75 -6.02 -3.28
N ILE A 257 7.54 -5.83 -2.77
CA ILE A 257 6.72 -6.89 -2.18
C ILE A 257 5.51 -7.06 -3.10
N THR A 258 5.24 -8.30 -3.52
CA THR A 258 4.10 -8.56 -4.40
C THR A 258 3.41 -9.88 -4.04
N ARG A 259 2.08 -9.87 -4.07
CA ARG A 259 1.22 -11.06 -3.92
C ARG A 259 1.54 -11.89 -2.68
N SER A 260 2.04 -11.25 -1.63
CA SER A 260 2.48 -11.87 -0.38
C SER A 260 1.43 -11.68 0.71
N ARG A 261 1.41 -12.58 1.69
CA ARG A 261 0.44 -12.58 2.80
C ARG A 261 1.15 -12.50 4.14
N PHE A 262 0.69 -11.60 4.98
CA PHE A 262 1.13 -11.37 6.35
C PHE A 262 -0.06 -11.63 7.28
N THR A 263 0.03 -12.65 8.12
CA THR A 263 -1.07 -13.11 8.98
C THR A 263 -0.58 -13.23 10.40
N ARG A 264 -1.24 -12.52 11.34
CA ARG A 264 -0.89 -12.53 12.77
C ARG A 264 0.57 -12.16 13.03
N CYS A 265 1.04 -11.13 12.34
CA CYS A 265 2.36 -10.56 12.56
C CYS A 265 2.31 -9.44 13.60
N GLY A 266 3.39 -9.23 14.35
CA GLY A 266 3.57 -8.02 15.15
C GLY A 266 3.44 -6.76 14.29
N ALA A 267 4.14 -6.70 13.17
CA ALA A 267 3.90 -5.74 12.07
C ALA A 267 4.20 -6.43 10.73
N GLY A 268 3.58 -5.97 9.64
CA GLY A 268 3.88 -6.51 8.31
C GLY A 268 5.23 -6.01 7.82
N VAL A 269 5.34 -4.71 7.59
CA VAL A 269 6.57 -4.07 7.10
C VAL A 269 6.89 -2.86 7.95
N ARG A 270 8.11 -2.82 8.49
CA ARG A 270 8.65 -1.66 9.19
C ARG A 270 9.92 -1.14 8.53
N VAL A 271 9.92 0.14 8.17
CA VAL A 271 11.06 0.85 7.59
C VAL A 271 11.39 2.03 8.49
N ALA A 272 12.58 2.04 9.08
CA ALA A 272 13.09 3.17 9.86
C ALA A 272 14.46 3.60 9.30
N GLY A 273 14.51 4.76 8.66
CA GLY A 273 15.70 5.33 8.05
C GLY A 273 15.80 6.84 8.23
N ASN A 274 17.00 7.37 8.49
CA ASN A 274 17.19 8.82 8.64
C ASN A 274 17.78 9.51 7.40
N GLN A 275 18.69 8.85 6.68
CA GLN A 275 19.43 9.48 5.57
C GLN A 275 19.28 8.77 4.23
N SER A 276 18.91 7.48 4.27
CA SER A 276 18.77 6.65 3.09
C SER A 276 17.47 6.94 2.36
N ARG A 277 17.55 7.01 1.03
CA ARG A 277 16.37 6.88 0.18
C ARG A 277 15.83 5.46 0.29
N VAL A 278 14.53 5.34 0.56
CA VAL A 278 13.84 4.05 0.58
C VAL A 278 12.61 4.12 -0.32
N ASP A 279 12.52 3.18 -1.26
CA ASP A 279 11.35 3.03 -2.12
C ASP A 279 10.60 1.76 -1.68
N VAL A 280 9.35 1.91 -1.26
CA VAL A 280 8.50 0.78 -0.83
C VAL A 280 7.41 0.55 -1.86
N THR A 281 7.49 -0.56 -2.58
CA THR A 281 6.44 -1.02 -3.49
C THR A 281 5.75 -2.24 -2.90
N MET A 282 4.43 -2.17 -2.74
CA MET A 282 3.57 -3.28 -2.34
C MET A 282 2.42 -3.40 -3.33
N VAL A 283 2.22 -4.59 -3.90
CA VAL A 283 1.21 -4.83 -4.94
C VAL A 283 0.49 -6.15 -4.69
N ALA A 284 -0.84 -6.06 -4.54
CA ALA A 284 -1.71 -7.23 -4.30
C ALA A 284 -1.32 -8.03 -3.05
N ASP A 285 -0.77 -7.36 -2.03
CA ASP A 285 -0.39 -7.97 -0.76
C ASP A 285 -1.56 -7.91 0.24
N THR A 286 -1.62 -8.90 1.13
CA THR A 286 -2.62 -8.97 2.21
C THR A 286 -1.92 -8.89 3.56
N LEU A 287 -2.36 -7.96 4.41
CA LEU A 287 -1.93 -7.81 5.79
C LEU A 287 -3.16 -7.99 6.69
N GLU A 288 -3.19 -9.05 7.47
CA GLU A 288 -4.34 -9.41 8.29
C GLU A 288 -3.94 -9.71 9.74
N ASP A 289 -4.79 -9.27 10.66
CA ASP A 289 -4.67 -9.58 12.09
C ASP A 289 -3.31 -9.13 12.70
N THR A 290 -2.76 -8.01 12.21
CA THR A 290 -1.48 -7.46 12.71
C THR A 290 -1.65 -6.87 14.11
N GLN A 291 -0.67 -7.05 14.99
CA GLN A 291 -0.76 -6.55 16.38
C GLN A 291 -0.43 -5.04 16.48
N GLY A 292 0.54 -4.58 15.69
CA GLY A 292 0.92 -3.19 15.50
C GLY A 292 0.53 -2.69 14.11
N THR A 293 1.07 -1.53 13.74
CA THR A 293 0.79 -0.90 12.45
C THR A 293 1.21 -1.84 11.32
N ALA A 294 0.31 -2.12 10.37
CA ALA A 294 0.56 -3.14 9.35
C ALA A 294 1.72 -2.75 8.43
N LEU A 295 1.75 -1.49 7.97
CA LEU A 295 2.86 -0.85 7.28
C LEU A 295 3.26 0.44 8.01
N ASP A 296 4.46 0.48 8.54
CA ASP A 296 5.05 1.66 9.19
C ASP A 296 6.37 2.01 8.50
N ALA A 297 6.42 3.13 7.77
CA ALA A 297 7.59 3.54 7.01
C ALA A 297 7.97 4.99 7.27
N ALA A 298 9.15 5.19 7.84
CA ALA A 298 9.74 6.49 8.12
C ALA A 298 11.14 6.60 7.50
N ALA A 299 11.28 7.34 6.40
CA ALA A 299 12.54 7.50 5.65
C ALA A 299 12.50 8.67 4.67
N ARG A 300 13.57 8.87 3.89
CA ARG A 300 13.47 9.61 2.62
C ARG A 300 12.69 8.76 1.63
N LEU A 301 11.37 8.82 1.74
CA LEU A 301 10.46 7.75 1.34
C LEU A 301 9.82 8.03 -0.03
N ASN A 302 9.84 7.02 -0.89
CA ASN A 302 8.87 6.86 -1.99
C ASN A 302 8.04 5.61 -1.73
N TRP A 303 6.81 5.60 -2.22
CA TRP A 303 5.90 4.51 -1.93
C TRP A 303 4.86 4.30 -3.04
N LYS A 304 4.69 3.05 -3.44
CA LYS A 304 3.67 2.61 -4.39
C LYS A 304 2.91 1.44 -3.79
N LEU A 305 1.72 1.73 -3.31
CA LEU A 305 0.83 0.79 -2.64
C LEU A 305 -0.38 0.58 -3.56
N ASP A 306 -0.55 -0.62 -4.09
CA ASP A 306 -1.64 -0.89 -5.03
C ASP A 306 -2.32 -2.22 -4.73
N SER A 307 -3.66 -2.21 -4.76
CA SER A 307 -4.47 -3.41 -4.57
C SER A 307 -4.18 -4.12 -3.23
N LEU A 308 -3.84 -3.35 -2.18
CA LEU A 308 -3.58 -3.92 -0.86
C LEU A 308 -4.88 -4.32 -0.18
N VAL A 309 -4.82 -5.36 0.65
CA VAL A 309 -5.88 -5.69 1.60
C VAL A 309 -5.28 -5.61 3.00
N VAL A 310 -5.68 -4.60 3.77
CA VAL A 310 -5.22 -4.41 5.16
C VAL A 310 -6.43 -4.45 6.08
N HIS A 311 -6.53 -5.49 6.90
CA HIS A 311 -7.74 -5.67 7.69
C HIS A 311 -7.56 -6.38 9.02
N ARG A 312 -8.49 -6.09 9.94
CA ARG A 312 -8.52 -6.65 11.30
C ARG A 312 -7.24 -6.38 12.11
N GLY A 313 -6.51 -5.32 11.80
CA GLY A 313 -5.34 -4.90 12.58
C GLY A 313 -5.74 -4.39 13.97
N HIS A 314 -4.93 -4.69 14.97
CA HIS A 314 -5.12 -4.21 16.36
C HIS A 314 -4.52 -2.82 16.62
N ALA A 315 -3.96 -2.18 15.59
CA ALA A 315 -3.46 -0.80 15.60
C ALA A 315 -3.87 -0.07 14.29
N GLY A 316 -3.09 0.92 13.84
CA GLY A 316 -3.29 1.57 12.54
C GLY A 316 -2.96 0.65 11.36
N ALA A 317 -3.46 0.96 10.17
CA ALA A 317 -3.16 0.18 8.96
C ALA A 317 -1.87 0.65 8.29
N ILE A 318 -1.82 1.89 7.82
CA ILE A 318 -0.69 2.43 7.06
C ILE A 318 -0.24 3.77 7.65
N ALA A 319 1.00 3.83 8.12
CA ALA A 319 1.66 5.05 8.59
C ALA A 319 2.91 5.34 7.75
N LEU A 320 2.93 6.51 7.11
CA LEU A 320 4.02 6.95 6.23
C LEU A 320 4.57 8.28 6.75
N HIS A 321 5.84 8.29 7.13
CA HIS A 321 6.56 9.48 7.58
C HIS A 321 7.64 9.84 6.55
N GLU A 322 7.37 10.86 5.74
CA GLU A 322 8.18 11.27 4.61
C GLU A 322 9.20 12.33 5.01
N ARG A 323 10.46 11.91 5.18
CA ARG A 323 11.54 12.77 5.65
C ARG A 323 12.35 13.37 4.52
N ASN A 324 12.52 14.69 4.50
CA ASN A 324 13.21 15.48 3.45
C ASN A 324 12.72 15.21 2.00
N THR A 325 12.97 16.15 1.10
CA THR A 325 12.64 15.94 -0.31
C THR A 325 13.68 15.19 -1.11
N MET A 326 13.17 14.48 -2.13
CA MET A 326 13.89 14.09 -3.33
C MET A 326 13.07 14.48 -4.56
N PRO A 327 13.72 14.88 -5.68
CA PRO A 327 13.03 15.12 -6.94
C PRO A 327 12.31 13.84 -7.42
N PRO A 328 11.23 13.99 -8.20
CA PRO A 328 9.99 13.25 -8.01
C PRO A 328 10.10 11.77 -8.36
N GLN A 329 9.57 10.92 -7.47
CA GLN A 329 9.19 9.53 -7.74
C GLN A 329 7.82 9.21 -7.13
N VAL A 330 7.26 8.07 -7.53
CA VAL A 330 5.85 7.67 -7.31
C VAL A 330 5.48 7.66 -5.82
N ARG A 331 4.38 8.34 -5.46
CA ARG A 331 3.72 8.30 -4.15
C ARG A 331 2.24 8.05 -4.35
N SER A 332 1.81 6.79 -4.22
CA SER A 332 0.43 6.41 -4.54
C SER A 332 -0.11 5.28 -3.69
N LEU A 333 -1.36 5.44 -3.24
CA LEU A 333 -2.19 4.39 -2.65
C LEU A 333 -3.40 4.23 -3.56
N THR A 334 -3.50 3.09 -4.24
CA THR A 334 -4.56 2.87 -5.22
C THR A 334 -5.26 1.54 -5.07
N ARG A 335 -6.56 1.50 -5.38
CA ARG A 335 -7.36 0.26 -5.49
C ARG A 335 -7.29 -0.65 -4.27
N SER A 336 -7.02 -0.09 -3.10
CA SER A 336 -6.76 -0.86 -1.88
C SER A 336 -8.00 -0.91 -0.97
N VAL A 337 -8.12 -1.98 -0.19
CA VAL A 337 -9.14 -2.20 0.82
C VAL A 337 -8.49 -2.12 2.19
N ILE A 338 -8.90 -1.14 2.99
CA ILE A 338 -8.37 -0.91 4.35
C ILE A 338 -9.54 -0.86 5.33
N GLU A 339 -9.76 -1.95 6.07
CA GLU A 339 -10.96 -2.05 6.90
C GLU A 339 -10.78 -2.77 8.23
N ASP A 340 -11.64 -2.43 9.19
CA ASP A 340 -11.71 -3.10 10.50
C ASP A 340 -10.40 -3.04 11.30
N ASN A 341 -9.59 -1.99 11.12
CA ASN A 341 -8.36 -1.77 11.92
C ASN A 341 -8.68 -0.92 13.15
N ALA A 342 -8.01 -1.15 14.28
CA ALA A 342 -8.31 -0.45 15.54
C ALA A 342 -7.89 1.03 15.55
N GLY A 343 -6.94 1.44 14.69
CA GLY A 343 -6.44 2.80 14.56
C GLY A 343 -6.85 3.49 13.25
N ASP A 344 -6.05 4.46 12.82
CA ASP A 344 -6.23 5.15 11.53
C ASP A 344 -5.99 4.19 10.34
N ALA A 345 -6.69 4.43 9.23
CA ALA A 345 -6.49 3.65 8.01
C ALA A 345 -5.24 4.09 7.23
N LEU A 346 -5.10 5.40 6.97
CA LEU A 346 -3.92 5.98 6.34
C LEU A 346 -3.54 7.28 7.04
N THR A 347 -2.29 7.35 7.49
CA THR A 347 -1.67 8.59 7.96
C THR A 347 -0.41 8.86 7.15
N VAL A 348 -0.35 10.04 6.54
CA VAL A 348 0.85 10.54 5.86
C VAL A 348 1.33 11.82 6.52
N GLU A 349 2.45 11.72 7.22
CA GLU A 349 3.16 12.86 7.80
C GLU A 349 4.35 13.18 6.91
N ALA A 350 4.48 14.45 6.52
CA ALA A 350 5.55 14.88 5.64
C ALA A 350 6.30 16.05 6.27
N ASP A 351 7.63 16.00 6.22
CA ASP A 351 8.44 17.18 6.54
C ASP A 351 8.05 18.34 5.61
N PRO A 352 8.18 19.62 6.04
CA PRO A 352 7.79 20.78 5.23
C PRO A 352 8.40 20.81 3.83
N GLU A 353 9.62 20.28 3.69
CA GLU A 353 10.26 20.16 2.38
C GLU A 353 9.43 19.28 1.43
N SER A 354 8.85 18.18 1.92
CA SER A 354 8.09 17.17 1.18
C SER A 354 6.70 17.62 0.74
N ALA A 355 6.27 18.83 1.11
CA ALA A 355 4.96 19.36 0.78
C ALA A 355 4.69 19.45 -0.74
N PHE A 356 5.73 19.67 -1.56
CA PHE A 356 5.56 19.79 -3.02
C PHE A 356 5.54 18.45 -3.76
N ALA A 357 5.73 17.33 -3.04
CA ALA A 357 5.63 16.01 -3.62
C ALA A 357 4.16 15.65 -3.85
N ARG A 358 3.82 15.21 -5.06
CA ARG A 358 2.44 14.81 -5.38
C ARG A 358 2.14 13.42 -4.84
N ARG A 359 1.15 13.32 -3.96
CA ARG A 359 0.60 12.06 -3.45
C ARG A 359 -0.72 11.77 -4.12
N ARG A 360 -0.94 10.52 -4.54
CA ARG A 360 -2.17 10.08 -5.19
C ARG A 360 -2.86 9.02 -4.33
N ILE A 361 -3.96 9.37 -3.70
CA ILE A 361 -4.79 8.46 -2.91
C ILE A 361 -6.07 8.25 -3.72
N GLU A 362 -6.13 7.18 -4.51
CA GLU A 362 -7.16 7.03 -5.54
C GLU A 362 -7.88 5.68 -5.55
N GLY A 363 -9.21 5.69 -5.59
CA GLY A 363 -9.99 4.47 -5.83
C GLY A 363 -9.92 3.45 -4.69
N ASN A 364 -9.75 3.89 -3.44
CA ASN A 364 -9.62 3.00 -2.28
C ASN A 364 -10.96 2.82 -1.55
N TRP A 365 -11.13 1.66 -0.94
CA TRP A 365 -12.22 1.35 -0.01
C TRP A 365 -11.68 1.37 1.42
N ILE A 366 -12.15 2.31 2.23
CA ILE A 366 -11.63 2.55 3.58
C ILE A 366 -12.78 2.53 4.57
N ALA A 367 -12.90 1.48 5.37
CA ALA A 367 -14.12 1.28 6.16
C ALA A 367 -13.89 0.79 7.59
N ARG A 368 -14.72 1.27 8.53
CA ARG A 368 -14.82 0.72 9.90
C ARG A 368 -13.49 0.69 10.66
N ASN A 369 -12.60 1.64 10.40
CA ASN A 369 -11.37 1.80 11.17
C ASN A 369 -11.65 2.59 12.45
N GLY A 370 -10.95 2.28 13.54
CA GLY A 370 -11.14 2.89 14.86
C GLY A 370 -10.60 4.32 14.99
N GLY A 371 -9.91 4.82 13.97
CA GLY A 371 -9.45 6.19 13.83
C GLY A 371 -10.01 6.89 12.59
N ALA A 372 -9.24 7.83 12.02
CA ALA A 372 -9.57 8.50 10.77
C ALA A 372 -9.42 7.58 9.55
N GLY A 373 -10.19 7.84 8.50
CA GLY A 373 -10.06 7.12 7.23
C GLY A 373 -8.77 7.49 6.50
N VAL A 374 -8.62 8.77 6.16
CA VAL A 374 -7.46 9.32 5.46
C VAL A 374 -7.00 10.59 6.16
N ALA A 375 -5.76 10.62 6.64
CA ALA A 375 -5.11 11.81 7.18
C ALA A 375 -3.85 12.14 6.35
N VAL A 376 -3.88 13.25 5.63
CA VAL A 376 -2.80 13.64 4.70
C VAL A 376 -2.49 15.14 4.77
N GLY A 377 -1.28 15.50 4.35
CA GLY A 377 -0.80 16.88 4.29
C GLY A 377 -0.77 17.49 2.89
N ASP A 378 -0.14 18.67 2.79
CA ASP A 378 0.18 19.42 1.56
C ASP A 378 0.71 18.54 0.41
N GLY A 379 0.29 18.79 -0.82
CA GLY A 379 0.71 18.06 -2.04
C GLY A 379 -0.15 16.85 -2.38
N SER A 380 -1.39 16.77 -1.89
CA SER A 380 -2.22 15.57 -1.95
C SER A 380 -3.36 15.67 -2.98
N ILE A 381 -3.50 14.62 -3.77
CA ILE A 381 -4.64 14.37 -4.67
C ILE A 381 -5.37 13.15 -4.12
N VAL A 382 -6.55 13.38 -3.55
CA VAL A 382 -7.42 12.35 -2.97
C VAL A 382 -8.66 12.23 -3.84
N SER A 383 -8.80 11.15 -4.61
CA SER A 383 -9.93 11.03 -5.55
C SER A 383 -10.56 9.65 -5.67
N GLY A 384 -11.87 9.60 -5.91
CA GLY A 384 -12.55 8.32 -6.16
C GLY A 384 -12.54 7.34 -4.98
N ASN A 385 -12.30 7.80 -3.75
CA ASN A 385 -12.26 6.91 -2.59
C ASN A 385 -13.65 6.78 -1.96
N VAL A 386 -13.94 5.59 -1.42
CA VAL A 386 -15.13 5.31 -0.62
C VAL A 386 -14.69 5.15 0.83
N VAL A 387 -15.14 6.05 1.71
CA VAL A 387 -14.68 6.16 3.10
C VAL A 387 -15.85 6.08 4.07
N VAL A 388 -16.01 4.96 4.76
CA VAL A 388 -17.28 4.57 5.38
C VAL A 388 -17.14 4.14 6.82
N GLY A 389 -17.91 4.72 7.74
CA GLY A 389 -18.06 4.20 9.08
C GLY A 389 -16.78 4.16 9.92
N ASN A 390 -15.78 4.98 9.59
CA ASN A 390 -14.58 5.11 10.42
C ASN A 390 -14.94 5.90 11.69
N ALA A 391 -14.34 5.60 12.84
CA ALA A 391 -14.71 6.23 14.10
C ALA A 391 -14.27 7.71 14.17
N GLY A 392 -13.24 8.10 13.43
CA GLY A 392 -12.81 9.49 13.24
C GLY A 392 -13.43 10.14 12.00
N SER A 393 -12.82 11.24 11.53
CA SER A 393 -13.22 11.85 10.25
C SER A 393 -12.91 10.92 9.07
N GLY A 394 -13.72 10.98 8.02
CA GLY A 394 -13.46 10.21 6.80
C GLY A 394 -12.15 10.66 6.14
N LEU A 395 -12.01 11.95 5.85
CA LEU A 395 -10.82 12.53 5.24
C LEU A 395 -10.44 13.84 5.95
N SER A 396 -9.20 13.92 6.42
CA SER A 396 -8.58 15.13 6.95
C SER A 396 -7.38 15.52 6.10
N LEU A 397 -7.44 16.71 5.51
CA LEU A 397 -6.36 17.32 4.74
C LEU A 397 -5.83 18.54 5.50
N THR A 398 -4.56 18.52 5.87
CA THR A 398 -3.87 19.68 6.43
C THR A 398 -3.04 20.33 5.33
N SER A 399 -3.42 21.54 4.93
CA SER A 399 -2.77 22.29 3.85
C SER A 399 -2.22 23.58 4.42
N SER A 400 -0.90 23.71 4.49
CA SER A 400 -0.21 24.80 5.20
C SER A 400 0.73 25.61 4.31
N LEU A 401 1.07 25.08 3.13
CA LEU A 401 2.00 25.68 2.18
C LEU A 401 1.31 25.91 0.84
N ALA A 402 1.87 26.77 -0.02
CA ALA A 402 1.29 27.13 -1.32
C ALA A 402 1.38 25.98 -2.36
N THR A 403 0.74 24.86 -2.04
CA THR A 403 0.57 23.67 -2.88
C THR A 403 -0.80 23.71 -3.55
N ALA A 404 -1.00 22.84 -4.55
CA ALA A 404 -2.26 22.65 -5.23
C ALA A 404 -2.83 21.28 -4.84
N ASP A 405 -3.64 21.26 -3.78
CA ASP A 405 -4.28 20.06 -3.27
C ASP A 405 -5.64 19.84 -3.93
N SER A 406 -6.05 18.57 -4.03
CA SER A 406 -7.33 18.21 -4.64
C SER A 406 -8.00 17.08 -3.89
N VAL A 407 -9.26 17.30 -3.52
CA VAL A 407 -10.16 16.32 -2.93
C VAL A 407 -11.38 16.24 -3.85
N VAL A 408 -11.46 15.21 -4.68
CA VAL A 408 -12.47 15.14 -5.75
C VAL A 408 -13.12 13.78 -5.90
N LEU A 409 -14.43 13.75 -6.17
CA LEU A 409 -15.16 12.50 -6.44
C LEU A 409 -15.01 11.44 -5.34
N ASN A 410 -14.94 11.85 -4.08
CA ASN A 410 -14.92 10.90 -2.95
C ASN A 410 -16.34 10.72 -2.41
N THR A 411 -16.65 9.52 -1.90
CA THR A 411 -17.91 9.20 -1.20
C THR A 411 -17.60 8.90 0.27
N LEU A 412 -18.11 9.71 1.19
CA LEU A 412 -17.81 9.62 2.62
C LEU A 412 -19.10 9.48 3.42
N VAL A 413 -19.30 8.31 4.05
CA VAL A 413 -20.61 7.96 4.64
C VAL A 413 -20.46 7.50 6.09
N GLY A 414 -21.24 8.08 7.00
CA GLY A 414 -21.41 7.55 8.35
C GLY A 414 -20.14 7.56 9.22
N ASN A 415 -19.16 8.42 8.94
CA ASN A 415 -17.94 8.50 9.76
C ASN A 415 -18.25 9.22 11.09
N GLY A 416 -17.56 8.83 12.17
CA GLY A 416 -17.75 9.36 13.53
C GLY A 416 -17.21 10.78 13.73
N GLY A 417 -16.42 11.28 12.79
CA GLY A 417 -16.06 12.69 12.64
C GLY A 417 -16.81 13.37 11.50
N SER A 418 -16.14 14.30 10.81
CA SER A 418 -16.69 14.89 9.59
C SER A 418 -16.43 13.96 8.41
N GLY A 419 -17.19 14.11 7.32
CA GLY A 419 -16.84 13.48 6.06
C GLY A 419 -15.49 14.01 5.58
N ILE A 420 -15.43 15.29 5.21
CA ILE A 420 -14.20 15.97 4.77
C ILE A 420 -13.88 17.12 5.72
N VAL A 421 -12.63 17.22 6.17
CA VAL A 421 -12.07 18.40 6.83
C VAL A 421 -10.84 18.87 6.06
N VAL A 422 -10.84 20.14 5.66
CA VAL A 422 -9.66 20.84 5.14
C VAL A 422 -9.24 21.87 6.16
N GLN A 423 -7.99 21.79 6.61
CA GLN A 423 -7.37 22.72 7.55
C GLN A 423 -6.31 23.55 6.82
N GLY A 424 -6.64 24.80 6.53
CA GLY A 424 -5.73 25.83 6.03
C GLY A 424 -4.95 26.52 7.17
N PRO A 425 -3.91 27.32 6.85
CA PRO A 425 -3.21 28.13 7.84
C PRO A 425 -4.14 29.19 8.45
N GLY A 426 -3.90 29.53 9.73
CA GLY A 426 -4.63 30.60 10.43
C GLY A 426 -4.24 32.01 9.98
N SER A 427 -3.07 32.17 9.36
CA SER A 427 -2.56 33.41 8.79
C SER A 427 -1.49 33.11 7.74
N GLY A 428 -1.37 33.95 6.72
CA GLY A 428 -0.31 33.84 5.70
C GLY A 428 -0.88 33.67 4.30
N MET A 429 -0.07 33.14 3.38
CA MET A 429 -0.53 32.86 2.03
C MET A 429 -1.45 31.62 2.06
N ALA A 430 -2.67 31.78 1.57
CA ALA A 430 -3.64 30.70 1.54
C ALA A 430 -3.27 29.64 0.47
N PRO A 431 -3.20 28.34 0.81
CA PRO A 431 -3.03 27.26 -0.15
C PRO A 431 -4.20 27.19 -1.14
N VAL A 432 -3.96 26.62 -2.32
CA VAL A 432 -4.99 26.37 -3.31
C VAL A 432 -5.48 24.93 -3.12
N VAL A 433 -6.68 24.76 -2.58
CA VAL A 433 -7.30 23.45 -2.37
C VAL A 433 -8.61 23.37 -3.16
N PHE A 434 -8.73 22.37 -4.03
CA PHE A 434 -9.95 22.10 -4.77
C PHE A 434 -10.74 20.98 -4.09
N VAL A 435 -11.90 21.31 -3.50
CA VAL A 435 -12.85 20.36 -2.92
C VAL A 435 -14.07 20.29 -3.82
N GLU A 436 -14.07 19.38 -4.80
CA GLU A 436 -15.09 19.37 -5.87
C GLU A 436 -15.74 18.00 -6.05
N ASN A 437 -17.04 17.97 -6.31
CA ASN A 437 -17.75 16.74 -6.69
C ASN A 437 -17.66 15.60 -5.66
N ASN A 438 -17.50 15.91 -4.37
CA ASN A 438 -17.54 14.92 -3.30
C ASN A 438 -18.95 14.73 -2.76
N LEU A 439 -19.25 13.50 -2.33
CA LEU A 439 -20.50 13.12 -1.68
C LEU A 439 -20.24 12.82 -0.20
N SER A 440 -20.89 13.55 0.71
CA SER A 440 -20.68 13.43 2.15
C SER A 440 -22.00 13.26 2.90
N VAL A 441 -22.23 12.08 3.48
CA VAL A 441 -23.55 11.65 3.93
C VAL A 441 -23.53 11.11 5.35
N GLU A 442 -24.44 11.58 6.20
CA GLU A 442 -24.70 11.01 7.54
C GLU A 442 -23.47 10.91 8.45
N ASN A 443 -22.46 11.77 8.27
CA ASN A 443 -21.32 11.84 9.18
C ASN A 443 -21.72 12.50 10.50
N ALA A 444 -21.09 12.09 11.60
CA ALA A 444 -21.47 12.52 12.95
C ALA A 444 -21.11 13.99 13.25
N ALA A 445 -20.16 14.57 12.51
CA ALA A 445 -19.88 16.00 12.53
C ALA A 445 -20.33 16.67 11.22
N LEU A 446 -19.42 17.34 10.52
CA LEU A 446 -19.76 18.07 9.29
C LEU A 446 -19.75 17.17 8.06
N GLY A 447 -20.53 17.51 7.04
CA GLY A 447 -20.35 16.91 5.72
C GLY A 447 -19.00 17.33 5.13
N ILE A 448 -18.84 18.62 4.90
CA ILE A 448 -17.60 19.24 4.41
C ILE A 448 -17.30 20.48 5.26
N GLY A 449 -16.14 20.48 5.93
CA GLY A 449 -15.65 21.60 6.72
C GLY A 449 -14.34 22.16 6.17
N ILE A 450 -14.34 23.43 5.77
CA ILE A 450 -13.14 24.19 5.40
C ILE A 450 -12.83 25.17 6.52
N GLN A 451 -11.65 25.02 7.11
CA GLN A 451 -11.18 25.77 8.26
C GLN A 451 -9.89 26.52 7.89
N GLY A 452 -9.70 27.74 8.41
CA GLY A 452 -8.55 28.57 8.06
C GLY A 452 -8.67 29.25 6.69
N GLN A 453 -7.57 29.83 6.19
CA GLN A 453 -7.54 30.53 4.91
C GLN A 453 -7.18 29.56 3.78
N VAL A 454 -8.06 29.39 2.80
CA VAL A 454 -7.83 28.59 1.59
C VAL A 454 -8.30 29.39 0.37
N ALA A 455 -7.51 29.41 -0.70
CA ALA A 455 -7.77 30.20 -1.91
C ALA A 455 -8.45 29.42 -3.06
N GLY A 456 -8.62 28.11 -2.91
CA GLY A 456 -9.26 27.26 -3.92
C GLY A 456 -10.80 27.26 -3.87
N THR A 457 -11.42 26.25 -4.46
CA THR A 457 -12.88 26.14 -4.62
C THR A 457 -13.47 25.02 -3.76
N ALA A 458 -14.73 25.21 -3.37
CA ALA A 458 -15.56 24.19 -2.76
C ALA A 458 -16.93 24.19 -3.43
N ARG A 459 -17.10 23.40 -4.50
CA ARG A 459 -18.27 23.45 -5.39
C ARG A 459 -18.63 22.09 -5.97
N GLY A 460 -19.88 21.95 -6.40
CA GLY A 460 -20.42 20.74 -7.00
C GLY A 460 -20.39 19.54 -6.05
N ASN A 461 -20.23 19.76 -4.74
CA ASN A 461 -20.31 18.69 -3.76
C ASN A 461 -21.76 18.49 -3.33
N ASP A 462 -22.09 17.32 -2.80
CA ASP A 462 -23.35 17.07 -2.10
C ASP A 462 -23.05 16.68 -0.66
N ALA A 463 -23.65 17.40 0.28
CA ALA A 463 -23.55 17.11 1.70
C ALA A 463 -24.96 17.00 2.28
N TRP A 464 -25.30 15.79 2.75
CA TRP A 464 -26.67 15.46 3.14
C TRP A 464 -26.74 14.73 4.47
N ARG A 465 -27.62 15.22 5.36
CA ARG A 465 -27.91 14.64 6.69
C ARG A 465 -26.71 14.48 7.61
N ASN A 466 -25.70 15.36 7.52
CA ASN A 466 -24.58 15.34 8.45
C ASN A 466 -24.98 16.01 9.77
N HIS A 467 -24.62 15.40 10.90
CA HIS A 467 -25.21 15.70 12.20
C HIS A 467 -24.88 17.10 12.76
N ALA A 468 -23.64 17.57 12.60
CA ALA A 468 -23.23 18.91 13.04
C ALA A 468 -23.45 19.99 11.96
N GLY A 469 -23.91 19.59 10.76
CA GLY A 469 -24.18 20.46 9.62
C GLY A 469 -23.54 19.98 8.34
N ASP A 470 -24.13 20.30 7.19
CA ASP A 470 -23.65 19.77 5.91
C ASP A 470 -22.40 20.48 5.39
N LEU A 471 -22.36 21.82 5.48
CA LEU A 471 -21.27 22.64 4.95
C LEU A 471 -20.83 23.69 5.98
N GLN A 472 -19.52 23.82 6.16
CA GLN A 472 -18.88 24.95 6.85
C GLN A 472 -17.70 25.45 6.01
N GLY A 473 -17.60 26.77 5.82
CA GLY A 473 -16.54 27.36 4.98
C GLY A 473 -16.74 27.17 3.48
N ALA A 474 -17.88 26.62 3.04
CA ALA A 474 -18.29 26.47 1.64
C ALA A 474 -19.71 27.05 1.44
N SER A 475 -19.99 27.57 0.23
CA SER A 475 -21.28 28.18 -0.08
C SER A 475 -22.32 27.14 -0.51
N ALA A 476 -23.50 27.15 0.11
CA ALA A 476 -24.63 26.32 -0.29
C ALA A 476 -25.24 26.73 -1.66
N ALA A 477 -24.80 27.83 -2.27
CA ALA A 477 -25.29 28.24 -3.60
C ALA A 477 -24.64 27.46 -4.76
N VAL A 478 -23.53 26.78 -4.49
CA VAL A 478 -22.73 26.04 -5.49
C VAL A 478 -22.47 24.60 -5.03
N ASN A 479 -23.22 24.12 -4.05
CA ASN A 479 -23.15 22.74 -3.53
C ASN A 479 -24.59 22.27 -3.25
N LEU A 480 -24.81 20.97 -3.37
CA LEU A 480 -26.07 20.30 -3.11
C LEU A 480 -26.21 19.95 -1.63
N ASN A 481 -27.48 19.84 -1.22
CA ASN A 481 -27.92 19.22 0.02
C ASN A 481 -29.17 18.43 -0.31
N ALA A 482 -28.97 17.30 -0.99
CA ALA A 482 -30.05 16.48 -1.50
C ALA A 482 -29.81 15.00 -1.19
N ASP A 483 -30.88 14.21 -1.17
CA ASP A 483 -30.75 12.76 -1.00
C ASP A 483 -29.99 12.20 -2.22
N PRO A 484 -28.83 11.55 -2.03
CA PRO A 484 -28.05 11.01 -3.14
C PRO A 484 -28.70 9.79 -3.79
N LEU A 485 -29.80 9.26 -3.22
CA LEU A 485 -30.51 8.08 -3.71
C LEU A 485 -29.56 6.90 -3.90
N PHE A 486 -28.87 6.51 -2.82
CA PHE A 486 -28.02 5.32 -2.85
C PHE A 486 -28.81 4.06 -3.21
N CYS A 487 -28.24 3.22 -4.07
CA CYS A 487 -28.83 1.97 -4.54
C CYS A 487 -29.14 1.00 -3.38
N GLY A 488 -28.29 0.97 -2.36
CA GLY A 488 -28.47 0.10 -1.21
C GLY A 488 -27.49 0.36 -0.07
N ALA A 489 -27.51 1.57 0.50
CA ALA A 489 -26.56 1.98 1.55
C ALA A 489 -26.50 1.01 2.75
N ALA A 490 -27.63 0.41 3.16
CA ALA A 490 -27.67 -0.58 4.24
C ALA A 490 -26.87 -1.86 3.93
N GLY A 491 -26.69 -2.18 2.65
CA GLY A 491 -25.85 -3.28 2.15
C GLY A 491 -24.45 -2.84 1.69
N ALA A 492 -24.03 -1.62 2.06
CA ALA A 492 -22.79 -0.99 1.59
C ALA A 492 -22.71 -0.76 0.06
N ASP A 493 -23.86 -0.68 -0.62
CA ASP A 493 -23.93 -0.25 -2.01
C ASP A 493 -24.16 1.27 -2.08
N TYR A 494 -23.05 1.99 -2.22
CA TYR A 494 -23.00 3.46 -2.30
C TYR A 494 -22.98 4.00 -3.73
N HIS A 495 -23.31 3.17 -4.73
CA HIS A 495 -23.66 3.72 -6.04
C HIS A 495 -24.93 4.56 -5.92
N VAL A 496 -25.07 5.56 -6.79
CA VAL A 496 -26.27 6.38 -6.86
C VAL A 496 -27.25 5.82 -7.88
N ALA A 497 -28.54 6.11 -7.71
CA ALA A 497 -29.56 5.75 -8.68
C ALA A 497 -29.46 6.60 -9.96
N GLY A 498 -30.00 6.10 -11.07
CA GLY A 498 -30.00 6.84 -12.34
C GLY A 498 -30.73 8.20 -12.31
N ASN A 499 -31.65 8.40 -11.36
CA ASN A 499 -32.37 9.65 -11.12
C ASN A 499 -31.81 10.47 -9.93
N SER A 500 -30.63 10.11 -9.44
CA SER A 500 -29.96 10.84 -8.37
C SER A 500 -29.55 12.25 -8.80
N PRO A 501 -29.63 13.26 -7.90
CA PRO A 501 -29.00 14.56 -8.13
C PRO A 501 -27.48 14.48 -8.30
N CYS A 502 -26.85 13.40 -7.81
CA CYS A 502 -25.42 13.12 -7.94
C CYS A 502 -25.06 12.32 -9.21
N ALA A 503 -26.03 11.90 -10.02
CA ALA A 503 -25.79 11.17 -11.26
C ALA A 503 -25.17 12.09 -12.34
N PRO A 504 -24.56 11.54 -13.41
CA PRO A 504 -23.97 12.34 -14.49
C PRO A 504 -24.93 13.37 -15.14
N GLY A 505 -26.24 13.12 -15.09
CA GLY A 505 -27.28 14.04 -15.59
C GLY A 505 -27.76 15.07 -14.57
N GLY A 506 -27.19 15.09 -13.36
CA GLY A 506 -27.50 16.03 -12.29
C GLY A 506 -26.98 17.45 -12.54
N PRO A 507 -27.35 18.42 -11.70
CA PRO A 507 -27.05 19.84 -11.89
C PRO A 507 -25.55 20.16 -11.92
N ASP A 508 -24.73 19.42 -11.19
CA ASP A 508 -23.27 19.63 -11.08
C ASP A 508 -22.45 18.51 -11.74
N GLY A 509 -23.10 17.65 -12.53
CA GLY A 509 -22.50 16.45 -13.11
C GLY A 509 -22.31 15.32 -12.08
N PRO A 510 -21.38 14.39 -12.31
CA PRO A 510 -21.16 13.27 -11.39
C PRO A 510 -20.60 13.75 -10.05
N ILE A 511 -21.16 13.25 -8.96
CA ILE A 511 -20.70 13.51 -7.58
C ILE A 511 -20.50 12.17 -6.87
N GLY A 512 -19.39 12.04 -6.15
CA GLY A 512 -19.00 10.82 -5.44
C GLY A 512 -18.18 9.83 -6.29
N ALA A 513 -17.76 8.74 -5.67
CA ALA A 513 -16.74 7.82 -6.18
C ALA A 513 -17.23 6.76 -7.16
N LEU A 514 -18.47 6.28 -6.99
CA LEU A 514 -18.94 5.05 -7.65
C LEU A 514 -19.85 5.28 -8.87
N GLY A 515 -20.44 6.48 -9.01
CA GLY A 515 -21.38 6.78 -10.09
C GLY A 515 -22.69 5.98 -10.00
N VAL A 516 -23.39 5.85 -11.14
CA VAL A 516 -24.70 5.20 -11.21
C VAL A 516 -24.57 3.68 -11.21
N GLY A 517 -25.25 3.00 -10.28
CA GLY A 517 -25.19 1.52 -10.14
C GLY A 517 -26.54 0.81 -10.23
N CYS A 518 -27.64 1.56 -10.24
CA CYS A 518 -29.00 1.02 -10.34
C CYS A 518 -29.92 1.98 -11.11
N ASP A 519 -31.07 1.45 -11.55
CA ASP A 519 -32.12 2.23 -12.21
C ASP A 519 -32.71 3.29 -11.27
N SER A 520 -33.66 4.08 -11.79
CA SER A 520 -34.34 5.09 -11.00
C SER A 520 -35.01 4.48 -9.76
N LEU A 521 -34.62 4.96 -8.59
CA LEU A 521 -35.30 4.61 -7.35
C LEU A 521 -36.59 5.43 -7.23
N PRO A 522 -37.64 4.88 -6.60
CA PRO A 522 -38.82 5.65 -6.27
C PRO A 522 -38.42 6.70 -5.24
N VAL A 523 -38.07 7.90 -5.71
CA VAL A 523 -38.10 9.08 -4.87
C VAL A 523 -39.56 9.20 -4.47
N ALA A 524 -39.85 9.31 -3.17
CA ALA A 524 -41.17 9.72 -2.74
C ALA A 524 -41.48 10.97 -3.56
N ALA A 525 -42.39 10.84 -4.54
CA ALA A 525 -42.86 11.99 -5.24
C ALA A 525 -43.32 12.91 -4.11
N VAL A 526 -42.65 14.05 -3.96
CA VAL A 526 -43.41 15.24 -3.58
C VAL A 526 -44.54 15.17 -4.60
N PRO A 527 -45.79 14.85 -4.18
CA PRO A 527 -46.88 14.73 -5.13
C PRO A 527 -46.75 15.94 -6.04
N PRO A 528 -46.80 15.80 -7.39
CA PRO A 528 -46.70 16.96 -8.27
C PRO A 528 -47.60 17.98 -7.63
N SER A 529 -47.03 19.09 -7.14
CA SER A 529 -47.72 19.96 -6.19
C SER A 529 -49.06 20.21 -6.85
N SER A 530 -50.10 19.62 -6.27
CA SER A 530 -51.43 19.74 -6.80
C SER A 530 -51.72 21.21 -6.60
N GLU A 531 -51.58 22.01 -7.65
CA GLU A 531 -51.77 23.45 -7.62
C GLU A 531 -51.01 24.11 -6.46
N GLY A 532 -49.70 24.31 -6.60
CA GLY A 532 -48.99 25.22 -5.70
C GLY A 532 -49.74 26.55 -5.67
N ALA A 533 -50.27 26.95 -4.52
CA ALA A 533 -50.95 28.23 -4.38
C ALA A 533 -50.04 29.33 -4.90
N LEU A 534 -50.61 30.29 -5.63
CA LEU A 534 -49.86 31.43 -6.14
C LEU A 534 -48.99 32.02 -5.04
N ALA A 535 -47.67 31.97 -5.21
CA ALA A 535 -46.71 32.34 -4.17
C ALA A 535 -45.46 32.98 -4.75
N ILE A 536 -44.86 33.90 -3.98
CA ILE A 536 -43.50 34.38 -4.21
C ILE A 536 -42.62 33.72 -3.16
N GLY A 537 -41.62 32.95 -3.61
CA GLY A 537 -40.61 32.34 -2.78
C GLY A 537 -39.45 33.29 -2.51
N ARG A 538 -38.24 32.87 -2.90
CA ARG A 538 -37.01 33.65 -2.65
C ARG A 538 -36.92 34.87 -3.56
N VAL A 539 -36.53 36.01 -3.00
CA VAL A 539 -36.12 37.22 -3.73
C VAL A 539 -34.66 37.49 -3.35
N SER A 540 -33.75 37.47 -4.32
CA SER A 540 -32.30 37.57 -4.05
C SER A 540 -31.56 38.40 -5.11
N PRO A 541 -30.68 39.34 -4.70
CA PRO A 541 -30.39 39.72 -3.32
C PRO A 541 -31.56 40.52 -2.70
N ASN A 542 -31.75 40.39 -1.38
CA ASN A 542 -32.68 41.21 -0.60
C ASN A 542 -32.13 41.36 0.83
N PRO A 543 -31.62 42.56 1.22
CA PRO A 543 -31.64 43.82 0.45
C PRO A 543 -30.73 43.80 -0.79
N LEU A 544 -31.12 44.57 -1.82
CA LEU A 544 -30.27 44.94 -2.96
C LEU A 544 -29.45 46.18 -2.56
N ILE A 545 -28.12 46.12 -2.72
CA ILE A 545 -27.20 47.23 -2.44
C ILE A 545 -26.68 47.78 -3.76
N GLY A 546 -26.81 49.08 -4.00
CA GLY A 546 -26.40 49.73 -5.25
C GLY A 546 -27.27 49.38 -6.47
N GLN A 547 -26.70 49.49 -7.67
CA GLN A 547 -27.41 49.16 -8.92
C GLN A 547 -27.25 47.68 -9.30
N GLY A 548 -28.36 46.99 -9.55
CA GLY A 548 -28.37 45.59 -9.98
C GLY A 548 -29.77 45.02 -10.17
N ASP A 549 -29.80 43.73 -10.51
CA ASP A 549 -31.04 42.96 -10.74
C ASP A 549 -31.35 42.09 -9.53
N VAL A 550 -32.64 41.86 -9.26
CA VAL A 550 -33.11 40.84 -8.32
C VAL A 550 -33.63 39.63 -9.07
N THR A 551 -33.29 38.45 -8.57
CA THR A 551 -33.86 37.18 -9.01
C THR A 551 -35.03 36.82 -8.10
N ILE A 552 -36.20 36.61 -8.70
CA ILE A 552 -37.45 36.29 -8.03
C ILE A 552 -37.84 34.86 -8.40
N PHE A 553 -38.00 34.01 -7.39
CA PHE A 553 -38.55 32.67 -7.52
C PHE A 553 -40.02 32.70 -7.12
N PHE A 554 -40.92 32.20 -7.95
CA PHE A 554 -42.37 32.23 -7.71
C PHE A 554 -43.07 31.02 -8.34
N THR A 555 -44.26 30.70 -7.85
CA THR A 555 -45.05 29.55 -8.31
C THR A 555 -46.36 30.05 -8.93
N LEU A 556 -46.69 29.58 -10.13
CA LEU A 556 -47.96 29.83 -10.81
C LEU A 556 -48.86 28.58 -10.72
N PRO A 557 -50.06 28.65 -10.10
CA PRO A 557 -50.94 27.50 -9.96
C PRO A 557 -51.51 26.99 -11.28
N THR A 558 -51.65 27.84 -12.30
CA THR A 558 -52.33 27.51 -13.56
C THR A 558 -51.53 28.02 -14.78
N PRO A 559 -51.82 27.55 -16.00
CA PRO A 559 -51.19 28.07 -17.22
C PRO A 559 -51.82 29.39 -17.74
N GLN A 560 -52.72 30.02 -16.96
CA GLN A 560 -53.32 31.31 -17.34
C GLN A 560 -52.28 32.45 -17.30
N SER A 561 -52.53 33.55 -18.02
CA SER A 561 -51.67 34.73 -17.96
C SER A 561 -51.55 35.26 -16.52
N ALA A 562 -50.33 35.61 -16.14
CA ALA A 562 -50.00 36.18 -14.83
C ALA A 562 -49.21 37.48 -15.01
N THR A 563 -49.21 38.33 -13.98
CA THR A 563 -48.45 39.59 -13.98
C THR A 563 -47.61 39.71 -12.73
N MET A 564 -46.39 40.25 -12.87
CA MET A 564 -45.52 40.64 -11.76
C MET A 564 -45.43 42.17 -11.68
N ASP A 565 -46.05 42.74 -10.65
CA ASP A 565 -46.02 44.17 -10.34
C ASP A 565 -44.93 44.48 -9.31
N VAL A 566 -44.31 45.66 -9.41
CA VAL A 566 -43.50 46.26 -8.36
C VAL A 566 -44.26 47.47 -7.82
N LEU A 567 -44.49 47.52 -6.50
CA LEU A 567 -45.25 48.55 -5.80
C LEU A 567 -44.32 49.31 -4.85
N ASP A 568 -44.46 50.63 -4.77
CA ASP A 568 -43.82 51.43 -3.72
C ASP A 568 -44.55 51.26 -2.36
N ALA A 569 -44.00 51.84 -1.30
CA ALA A 569 -44.57 51.75 0.04
C ALA A 569 -45.98 52.38 0.19
N GLY A 570 -46.40 53.22 -0.77
CA GLY A 570 -47.76 53.76 -0.85
C GLY A 570 -48.73 52.85 -1.61
N GLY A 571 -48.26 51.69 -2.11
CA GLY A 571 -49.05 50.77 -2.93
C GLY A 571 -49.19 51.20 -4.39
N ARG A 572 -48.48 52.26 -4.83
CA ARG A 572 -48.50 52.70 -6.22
C ARG A 572 -47.57 51.82 -7.04
N ARG A 573 -48.08 51.34 -8.18
CA ARG A 573 -47.31 50.51 -9.11
C ARG A 573 -46.23 51.33 -9.84
N VAL A 574 -44.98 50.90 -9.71
CA VAL A 574 -43.80 51.52 -10.32
C VAL A 574 -43.23 50.72 -11.49
N ALA A 575 -43.50 49.41 -11.58
CA ALA A 575 -43.19 48.57 -12.74
C ALA A 575 -44.18 47.39 -12.86
N SER A 576 -44.31 46.81 -14.05
CA SER A 576 -45.20 45.67 -14.35
C SER A 576 -44.59 44.80 -15.44
N HIS A 577 -44.59 43.48 -15.26
CA HIS A 577 -44.09 42.51 -16.24
C HIS A 577 -45.17 41.45 -16.53
N ASP A 578 -45.38 41.16 -17.80
CA ASP A 578 -46.31 40.12 -18.26
C ASP A 578 -45.60 38.75 -18.27
N LEU A 579 -46.28 37.74 -17.74
CA LEU A 579 -45.79 36.36 -17.62
C LEU A 579 -46.61 35.39 -18.50
N ALA A 580 -47.31 35.88 -19.52
CA ALA A 580 -48.22 35.11 -20.38
C ALA A 580 -47.63 33.83 -21.02
N THR A 581 -46.31 33.66 -21.06
CA THR A 581 -45.64 32.47 -21.62
C THR A 581 -45.08 31.50 -20.57
N ALA A 582 -45.26 31.76 -19.26
CA ALA A 582 -44.57 31.02 -18.22
C ALA A 582 -45.08 29.58 -18.00
N GLY A 583 -46.35 29.26 -18.31
CA GLY A 583 -46.94 27.96 -17.95
C GLY A 583 -47.24 27.84 -16.45
N ALA A 584 -47.76 26.69 -16.00
CA ALA A 584 -47.94 26.41 -14.57
C ALA A 584 -46.65 25.83 -13.96
N GLY A 585 -46.40 26.09 -12.68
CA GLY A 585 -45.24 25.55 -11.94
C GLY A 585 -44.33 26.63 -11.36
N ASP A 586 -43.09 26.26 -11.05
CA ASP A 586 -42.09 27.15 -10.48
C ASP A 586 -41.33 27.91 -11.58
N HIS A 587 -41.15 29.21 -11.36
CA HIS A 587 -40.56 30.13 -12.31
C HIS A 587 -39.49 31.00 -11.66
N ARG A 588 -38.59 31.48 -12.52
CA ARG A 588 -37.53 32.43 -12.18
C ARG A 588 -37.61 33.64 -13.09
N LEU A 589 -37.73 34.84 -12.51
CA LEU A 589 -37.70 36.11 -13.23
C LEU A 589 -36.56 36.98 -12.68
N GLN A 590 -35.73 37.51 -13.58
CA GLN A 590 -34.78 38.57 -13.25
C GLN A 590 -35.42 39.92 -13.52
N LEU A 591 -35.48 40.77 -12.49
CA LEU A 591 -36.02 42.13 -12.58
C LEU A 591 -34.96 43.16 -12.21
N ARG A 592 -34.78 44.14 -13.10
CA ARG A 592 -33.96 45.31 -12.83
C ARG A 592 -34.73 46.29 -11.96
N ILE A 593 -34.39 46.33 -10.66
CA ILE A 593 -35.00 47.26 -9.69
C ILE A 593 -33.99 48.20 -9.04
N GLY A 594 -32.69 48.09 -9.35
CA GLY A 594 -31.65 48.98 -8.82
C GLY A 594 -31.71 50.42 -9.35
N ASP A 595 -32.53 50.71 -10.35
CA ASP A 595 -32.79 52.09 -10.80
C ASP A 595 -33.89 52.78 -9.96
N LEU A 596 -34.51 52.06 -9.01
CA LEU A 596 -35.47 52.64 -8.06
C LEU A 596 -34.74 53.34 -6.90
N PRO A 597 -35.28 54.47 -6.37
CA PRO A 597 -34.71 55.11 -5.19
C PRO A 597 -34.57 54.15 -3.99
N PRO A 598 -33.61 54.37 -3.08
CA PRO A 598 -33.53 53.58 -1.85
C PRO A 598 -34.85 53.58 -1.08
N GLY A 599 -35.32 52.41 -0.69
CA GLY A 599 -36.65 52.26 -0.11
C GLY A 599 -37.14 50.81 -0.03
N VAL A 600 -38.35 50.64 0.52
CA VAL A 600 -39.04 49.36 0.61
C VAL A 600 -40.08 49.26 -0.50
N TYR A 601 -40.04 48.16 -1.26
CA TYR A 601 -40.95 47.85 -2.34
C TYR A 601 -41.64 46.50 -2.09
N TRP A 602 -42.79 46.31 -2.73
CA TRP A 602 -43.51 45.04 -2.74
C TRP A 602 -43.56 44.50 -4.16
N LEU A 603 -43.07 43.28 -4.34
CA LEU A 603 -43.29 42.47 -5.53
C LEU A 603 -44.64 41.79 -5.36
N ARG A 604 -45.53 41.89 -6.35
CA ARG A 604 -46.83 41.22 -6.35
C ARG A 604 -47.02 40.41 -7.62
N VAL A 605 -47.21 39.11 -7.48
CA VAL A 605 -47.64 38.23 -8.57
C VAL A 605 -49.16 38.08 -8.52
N ALA A 606 -49.83 38.16 -9.65
CA ALA A 606 -51.28 37.97 -9.77
C ALA A 606 -51.62 37.01 -10.91
N GLN A 607 -52.50 36.05 -10.66
CA GLN A 607 -52.98 35.08 -11.66
C GLN A 607 -54.40 34.61 -11.29
N GLY A 608 -55.32 34.57 -12.27
CA GLY A 608 -56.65 33.96 -12.08
C GLY A 608 -57.49 34.54 -10.92
N GLY A 609 -57.28 35.81 -10.56
CA GLY A 609 -57.96 36.48 -9.43
C GLY A 609 -57.28 36.27 -8.06
N GLN A 610 -56.22 35.48 -7.98
CA GLN A 610 -55.35 35.36 -6.80
C GLN A 610 -54.18 36.34 -6.89
N SER A 611 -53.62 36.72 -5.73
CA SER A 611 -52.36 37.47 -5.69
C SER A 611 -51.51 37.08 -4.48
N ALA A 612 -50.19 37.10 -4.65
CA ALA A 612 -49.22 36.95 -3.57
C ALA A 612 -48.19 38.07 -3.65
N ALA A 613 -47.65 38.47 -2.50
CA ALA A 613 -46.70 39.57 -2.42
C ALA A 613 -45.50 39.25 -1.51
N SER A 614 -44.34 39.79 -1.86
CA SER A 614 -43.10 39.70 -1.07
C SER A 614 -42.39 41.04 -1.06
N LYS A 615 -41.72 41.34 0.06
CA LYS A 615 -41.02 42.61 0.27
C LYS A 615 -39.61 42.54 -0.31
N VAL A 616 -39.18 43.61 -0.96
CA VAL A 616 -37.79 43.81 -1.40
C VAL A 616 -37.28 45.18 -0.95
N CYS A 617 -36.08 45.22 -0.39
CA CYS A 617 -35.45 46.44 0.10
C CYS A 617 -34.32 46.86 -0.86
N VAL A 618 -34.32 48.13 -1.28
CA VAL A 618 -33.24 48.75 -2.05
C VAL A 618 -32.48 49.70 -1.11
N LEU A 619 -31.19 49.50 -0.96
CA LEU A 619 -30.28 50.32 -0.15
C LEU A 619 -29.32 51.12 -1.06
N PRO A 620 -28.82 52.29 -0.60
CA PRO A 620 -27.88 53.12 -1.36
C PRO A 620 -26.65 52.38 -1.87
#